data_AF-W1XYM7-F1
#
_entry.id   AF-W1XYM7-F1
#
_cell.length_a   1.000
_cell.length_b   1.000
_cell.length_c   1.000
_cell.angle_alpha   90.00
_cell.angle_beta   90.00
_cell.angle_gamma   90.00
#
_symmetry.space_group_name_H-M   'P 1'
#
loop_
_entity.id
_entity.type
_entity.pdbx_description
1 polymer ?
#
loop_
_entity_poly.entity_id
_entity_poly.type
_entity_poly.pdbx_seq_one_letter_code
_entity_poly.pdbx_strand_id
1 'polypeptide(L)' 'MHKEIWTIGRILQWTEQYFQSKEMDTPRLDGEVLLSHVLGKDRIYLYTHYDQPLIQDELDAFRPLVQQRAKGHCV' A
#
# COMPACT_ATOMS: atom_id res chain seq x y z
N MET A 1 -24.55 5.67 -1.68
CA MET A 1 -23.21 5.78 -1.08
C MET A 1 -22.22 5.18 -2.05
N HIS A 2 -21.36 5.99 -2.66
CA HIS A 2 -20.37 5.54 -3.63
C HIS A 2 -19.23 4.93 -2.83
N LYS A 3 -19.11 3.60 -2.81
CA LYS A 3 -17.91 2.94 -2.28
C LYS A 3 -16.78 3.34 -3.21
N GLU A 4 -15.83 4.14 -2.74
CA GLU A 4 -14.63 4.43 -3.53
C GLU A 4 -13.92 3.12 -3.83
N ILE A 5 -13.70 2.87 -5.13
CA ILE A 5 -12.94 1.71 -5.58
C ILE A 5 -11.46 2.03 -5.32
N TRP A 6 -10.86 1.26 -4.43
CA TRP A 6 -9.42 1.27 -4.20
C TRP A 6 -8.78 0.22 -5.08
N THR A 7 -7.87 0.63 -5.95
CA THR A 7 -7.05 -0.28 -6.74
C THR A 7 -5.65 -0.38 -6.15
N ILE A 8 -4.90 -1.41 -6.58
CA ILE A 8 -3.47 -1.56 -6.25
C ILE A 8 -2.72 -0.26 -6.56
N GLY A 9 -2.92 0.31 -7.74
CA GLY A 9 -2.26 1.55 -8.13
C GLY A 9 -2.64 2.75 -7.27
N ARG A 10 -3.95 2.91 -7.03
CA ARG A 10 -4.47 4.04 -6.24
C ARG A 10 -3.97 4.03 -4.80
N ILE A 11 -3.96 2.85 -4.16
CA ILE A 11 -3.51 2.74 -2.77
C ILE A 11 -2.01 2.93 -2.64
N LEU A 12 -1.22 2.43 -3.61
CA LEU A 12 0.23 2.63 -3.62
C LEU A 12 0.59 4.10 -3.82
N GLN A 13 -0.10 4.80 -4.72
CA GLN A 13 0.09 6.23 -4.91
C GLN A 13 -0.25 7.03 -3.65
N TRP A 14 -1.36 6.70 -2.98
CA TRP A 14 -1.73 7.35 -1.72
C TRP A 14 -0.68 7.09 -0.62
N THR A 15 -0.21 5.85 -0.52
CA THR A 15 0.78 5.44 0.48
C THR A 15 2.12 6.11 0.25
N GLU A 16 2.54 6.21 -1.01
CA GLU A 16 3.76 6.90 -1.41
C GLU A 16 3.73 8.38 -1.02
N GLN A 17 2.63 9.08 -1.31
CA GLN A 17 2.45 10.49 -0.89
C GLN A 17 2.45 10.63 0.63
N TYR A 18 1.82 9.69 1.34
CA TYR A 18 1.81 9.68 2.79
C TYR A 18 3.22 9.53 3.37
N PHE A 19 4.01 8.58 2.86
CA PHE A 19 5.40 8.39 3.30
C PHE A 19 6.34 9.52 2.89
N GLN A 20 6.12 10.14 1.72
CA GLN A 20 6.83 11.36 1.32
C GLN A 20 6.59 12.51 2.31
N SER A 21 5.34 12.66 2.79
CA SER A 21 5.02 13.66 3.83
C SER A 21 5.68 13.39 5.19
N LYS A 22 6.25 12.19 5.37
CA LYS A 22 7.00 11.75 6.56
C LYS A 22 8.50 11.73 6.33
N GLU A 23 8.98 12.26 5.20
CA GLU A 23 10.41 12.34 4.85
C GLU A 23 11.10 10.96 4.89
N MET A 24 10.36 9.91 4.54
CA MET A 24 10.93 8.56 4.44
C MET A 24 11.82 8.41 3.20
N ASP A 25 12.88 7.62 3.32
CA ASP A 25 13.87 7.43 2.25
C ASP A 25 13.32 6.64 1.04
N THR A 26 12.43 5.67 1.28
CA THR A 26 11.98 4.70 0.26
C THR A 26 10.45 4.57 0.14
N PRO A 27 9.70 5.68 0.00
CA PRO A 27 8.24 5.71 0.15
C PRO A 27 7.51 4.77 -0.82
N ARG A 28 7.94 4.71 -2.08
CA ARG A 28 7.36 3.80 -3.07
C ARG A 28 7.60 2.32 -2.72
N LEU A 29 8.86 1.99 -2.46
CA LEU A 29 9.28 0.62 -2.18
C LEU A 29 8.64 0.10 -0.89
N ASP A 30 8.58 0.92 0.15
CA ASP A 30 7.92 0.59 1.41
C ASP A 30 6.45 0.24 1.19
N GLY A 31 5.70 1.06 0.43
CA GLY A 31 4.30 0.78 0.12
C GLY A 31 4.11 -0.52 -0.64
N GLU A 32 5.00 -0.81 -1.61
CA GLU A 32 4.94 -2.04 -2.40
C GLU A 32 5.29 -3.28 -1.58
N VAL A 33 6.30 -3.22 -0.70
CA VAL A 33 6.65 -4.34 0.19
C VAL A 33 5.49 -4.67 1.11
N LEU A 34 4.87 -3.66 1.73
CA LEU A 34 3.73 -3.84 2.62
C LEU A 34 2.53 -4.43 1.87
N LEU A 35 2.22 -3.94 0.67
CA LEU A 35 1.08 -4.43 -0.10
C LEU A 35 1.32 -5.85 -0.62
N SER A 36 2.54 -6.14 -1.08
CA SER A 36 2.95 -7.49 -1.46
C SER A 36 2.80 -8.48 -0.30
N HIS A 37 3.16 -8.08 0.91
CA HIS A 37 2.98 -8.88 2.11
C HIS A 37 1.50 -9.17 2.39
N VAL A 38 0.64 -8.16 2.32
CA VAL A 38 -0.82 -8.31 2.55
C VAL A 38 -1.48 -9.21 1.53
N LEU A 39 -1.12 -9.08 0.24
CA LEU A 39 -1.71 -9.86 -0.84
C LEU A 39 -1.10 -11.26 -0.96
N GLY A 40 0.05 -11.52 -0.31
CA GLY A 40 0.84 -12.74 -0.51
C GLY A 40 1.33 -12.86 -1.96
N LYS A 41 1.68 -11.74 -2.59
CA LYS A 41 2.09 -11.65 -4.01
C LYS A 41 3.40 -10.89 -4.14
N ASP A 42 4.19 -11.24 -5.15
CA ASP A 42 5.41 -10.51 -5.46
C ASP A 42 5.13 -9.11 -6.00
N ARG A 43 6.12 -8.21 -5.90
CA ARG A 43 6.01 -6.83 -6.42
C ARG A 43 5.68 -6.78 -7.92
N ILE A 44 6.15 -7.76 -8.70
CA ILE A 44 5.83 -7.88 -10.14
C ILE A 44 4.31 -8.01 -10.36
N TYR A 45 3.61 -8.69 -9.46
CA TYR A 45 2.15 -8.82 -9.52
C TYR A 45 1.47 -7.45 -9.38
N LEU A 46 1.96 -6.59 -8.48
CA LEU A 46 1.41 -5.26 -8.26
C LEU A 46 1.46 -4.38 -9.51
N TYR A 47 2.54 -4.51 -10.30
CA TYR A 47 2.68 -3.75 -11.57
C TYR A 47 1.81 -4.31 -12.69
N THR A 48 1.64 -5.63 -12.75
CA THR A 48 0.82 -6.28 -13.80
C THR A 48 -0.67 -6.18 -13.53
N HIS A 49 -1.06 -5.98 -12.27
CA HIS A 49 -2.45 -5.90 -11.82
C HIS A 49 -2.79 -4.51 -11.25
N TYR A 50 -2.18 -3.46 -11.80
CA TYR A 50 -2.26 -2.10 -11.26
C TYR A 50 -3.70 -1.59 -11.07
N ASP A 51 -4.61 -1.94 -11.98
CA ASP A 51 -6.02 -1.54 -11.96
C ASP A 51 -6.93 -2.52 -11.18
N GLN A 52 -6.36 -3.58 -10.58
CA GLN A 52 -7.13 -4.54 -9.81
C GLN A 52 -7.72 -3.86 -8.56
N PRO A 53 -9.05 -3.98 -8.34
CA PRO A 53 -9.67 -3.49 -7.13
C PRO A 53 -9.29 -4.37 -5.93
N LEU A 54 -9.02 -3.72 -4.80
CA LEU A 54 -8.78 -4.35 -3.51
C LEU A 54 -10.09 -4.57 -2.77
N ILE A 55 -10.18 -5.69 -2.06
CA ILE A 55 -11.31 -5.97 -1.17
C ILE A 55 -11.10 -5.31 0.20
N GLN A 56 -12.19 -5.18 0.95
CA GLN A 56 -12.16 -4.49 2.25
C GLN A 56 -11.15 -5.12 3.22
N ASP A 57 -11.06 -6.46 3.26
CA ASP A 57 -10.17 -7.19 4.15
C ASP A 57 -8.68 -6.89 3.86
N GLU A 58 -8.31 -6.74 2.58
CA GLU A 58 -6.95 -6.35 2.16
C GLU A 58 -6.64 -4.92 2.60
N LEU A 59 -7.60 -4.00 2.45
CA LEU A 59 -7.44 -2.61 2.89
C LEU A 59 -7.27 -2.52 4.41
N ASP A 60 -8.05 -3.29 5.16
CA ASP A 60 -8.04 -3.28 6.62
C ASP A 60 -6.77 -3.94 7.18
N ALA A 61 -6.20 -4.92 6.48
CA ALA A 61 -4.88 -5.47 6.79
C ALA A 61 -3.73 -4.50 6.43
N PHE A 62 -3.86 -3.74 5.34
CA PHE A 62 -2.80 -2.86 4.85
C PHE A 62 -2.66 -1.56 5.65
N ARG A 63 -3.77 -0.92 6.03
CA ARG A 63 -3.79 0.33 6.80
C ARG A 63 -2.93 0.33 8.07
N PRO A 64 -3.03 -0.65 8.98
CA PRO A 64 -2.21 -0.65 10.19
C PRO A 64 -0.71 -0.79 9.86
N LEU A 65 -0.34 -1.56 8.84
CA LEU A 65 1.06 -1.71 8.45
C LEU A 65 1.66 -0.39 7.96
N VAL A 66 0.92 0.37 7.16
CA VAL A 66 1.34 1.71 6.71
C VAL A 66 1.54 2.65 7.90
N GLN A 67 0.62 2.63 8.86
CA GLN A 67 0.75 3.45 10.07
C GLN A 67 1.94 3.07 10.94
N GLN A 68 2.24 1.77 11.08
CA GLN A 68 3.40 1.30 11.83
C GLN A 68 4.70 1.69 11.13
N ARG A 69 4.77 1.51 9.80
CA ARG A 69 5.93 1.88 9.01
C ARG A 69 6.23 3.38 9.08
N ALA A 70 5.20 4.23 8.98
CA ALA A 70 5.34 5.68 9.10
C ALA A 70 5.78 6.17 10.50
N LYS A 71 5.65 5.35 11.54
CA LYS A 71 6.18 5.64 12.89
C LYS A 71 7.66 5.29 13.04
N GLY A 72 8.30 4.76 11.99
CA GLY A 72 9.69 4.33 12.02
C GLY A 72 9.89 2.90 12.53
N HIS A 73 8.83 2.11 12.66
CA HIS A 73 8.99 0.68 12.96
C HIS A 73 9.51 -0.05 11.71
N CYS A 74 10.61 -0.77 11.87
CA CYS A 74 11.03 -1.79 10.90
C CYS A 74 9.99 -2.92 10.93
N VAL A 75 9.34 -3.15 9.79
CA VAL A 75 8.61 -4.39 9.51
C VAL A 75 9.57 -5.54 9.26
#